data_AF-A0A937ZTM8-F1
#
_entry.id   AF-A0A937ZTM8-F1
#
_cell.length_a   1.000
_cell.length_b   1.000
_cell.length_c   1.000
_cell.angle_alpha   90.00
_cell.angle_beta   90.00
_cell.angle_gamma   90.00
#
_symmetry.space_group_name_H-M   'P 1'
#
loop_
_entity.id
_entity.type
_entity.pdbx_description
1 polymer ?
#
loop_
_entity_poly.entity_id
_entity_poly.type
_entity_poly.pdbx_seq_one_letter_code
_entity_poly.pdbx_strand_id
1 'polypeptide(L)'
;MTTGFDYRRRVLAYADRISIRPGDEVAFKVSVEDHARFDFRVVRLVNGVVAPTGSPYREVEVETAADGSYPGRVQRIDIGSYAVVPKAPALDRLSSFTFQCHLMPTLPGDSRQVICSRGSGPRRPGFAVILDDTGALALMVGSGTEL
;
A
#
# COMPACT_ATOMS: atom_id res chain seq x y z
N MET A 1 4.83 23.43 29.95
CA MET A 1 4.78 21.97 29.71
C MET A 1 4.17 21.74 28.34
N THR A 2 4.99 21.55 27.32
CA THR A 2 4.54 21.32 25.95
C THR A 2 4.18 19.84 25.84
N THR A 3 2.90 19.49 25.94
CA THR A 3 2.40 18.16 25.57
C THR A 3 2.52 18.04 24.05
N GLY A 4 3.71 17.64 23.58
CA GLY A 4 3.90 17.28 22.18
C GLY A 4 3.07 16.03 21.89
N PHE A 5 2.10 16.14 20.99
CA PHE A 5 1.44 14.97 20.42
C PHE A 5 2.50 14.09 19.74
N ASP A 6 2.66 12.86 20.22
CA ASP A 6 3.47 11.83 19.56
C ASP A 6 2.75 11.41 18.28
N TYR A 7 3.16 11.96 17.14
CA TYR A 7 2.58 11.73 15.81
C TYR A 7 2.90 10.35 15.21
N ARG A 8 3.42 9.39 15.99
CA ARG A 8 3.52 8.00 15.52
C ARG A 8 2.13 7.52 15.12
N ARG A 9 1.94 7.22 13.83
CA ARG A 9 0.68 6.67 13.29
C ARG A 9 0.49 5.24 13.81
N ARG A 10 -0.07 5.11 15.01
CA ARG A 10 -0.35 3.81 15.63
C ARG A 10 -1.52 3.07 14.96
N VAL A 11 -2.37 3.83 14.26
CA VAL A 11 -3.52 3.30 13.51
C VAL A 11 -3.65 4.04 12.19
N LEU A 12 -3.79 3.30 11.09
CA LEU A 12 -4.17 3.78 9.77
C LEU A 12 -5.46 3.09 9.37
N ALA A 13 -6.47 3.87 8.96
CA ALA A 13 -7.74 3.32 8.54
C ALA A 13 -8.34 4.07 7.35
N TYR A 14 -9.12 3.36 6.54
CA TYR A 14 -9.96 3.95 5.50
C TYR A 14 -11.23 3.12 5.30
N ALA A 15 -12.28 3.75 4.79
CA ALA A 15 -13.47 3.07 4.28
C ALA A 15 -13.28 2.73 2.80
N ASP A 16 -13.77 1.57 2.36
CA ASP A 16 -13.73 1.17 0.95
C ASP A 16 -14.68 1.99 0.06
N ARG A 17 -15.63 2.71 0.66
CA ARG A 17 -16.57 3.61 0.00
C ARG A 17 -16.64 4.95 0.73
N ILE A 18 -16.81 6.02 -0.05
CA ILE A 18 -16.97 7.38 0.49
C ILE A 18 -18.38 7.67 1.00
N SER A 19 -19.40 7.00 0.44
CA SER A 19 -20.81 7.15 0.83
C SER A 19 -21.58 5.86 0.54
N ILE A 20 -22.66 5.67 1.30
CA ILE A 20 -23.55 4.51 1.22
C ILE A 20 -25.02 4.95 1.42
N ARG A 21 -25.96 4.11 1.01
CA ARG A 21 -27.40 4.27 1.26
C ARG A 21 -27.87 3.32 2.38
N PRO A 22 -29.06 3.55 2.96
CA PRO A 22 -29.65 2.57 3.89
C PRO A 22 -29.74 1.18 3.25
N GLY A 23 -29.25 0.16 3.96
CA GLY A 23 -29.21 -1.22 3.48
C GLY A 23 -27.91 -1.62 2.76
N ASP A 24 -27.05 -0.66 2.40
CA ASP A 24 -25.73 -0.97 1.84
C ASP A 24 -24.73 -1.40 2.94
N GLU A 25 -23.71 -2.14 2.53
CA GLU A 25 -22.55 -2.48 3.36
C GLU A 25 -21.36 -1.54 3.04
N VAL A 26 -20.62 -1.15 4.08
CA VAL A 26 -19.34 -0.43 3.99
C VAL A 26 -18.30 -1.19 4.81
N ALA A 27 -17.10 -1.35 4.25
CA ALA A 27 -16.00 -2.02 4.94
C ALA A 27 -14.92 -1.01 5.36
N PHE A 28 -14.48 -1.11 6.60
CA PHE A 28 -13.33 -0.35 7.12
C PHE A 28 -12.09 -1.23 7.12
N LYS A 29 -11.00 -0.74 6.53
CA LYS A 29 -9.70 -1.42 6.52
C LYS A 29 -8.79 -0.73 7.51
N VAL A 30 -8.41 -1.43 8.57
CA VAL A 30 -7.64 -0.88 9.70
C VAL A 30 -6.31 -1.62 9.82
N SER A 31 -5.20 -0.87 9.75
CA SER A 31 -3.85 -1.33 10.07
C SER A 31 -3.43 -0.72 11.39
N VAL A 32 -2.99 -1.55 12.32
CA VAL A 32 -2.56 -1.14 13.66
C VAL A 32 -1.13 -1.59 13.89
N GLU A 33 -0.28 -0.66 14.30
CA GLU A 33 1.10 -0.91 14.71
C GLU A 33 1.16 -0.92 16.24
N ASP A 34 2.02 -1.78 16.80
CA ASP A 34 2.37 -1.82 18.23
C ASP A 34 1.21 -2.07 19.23
N HIS A 35 0.02 -2.46 18.77
CA HIS A 35 -1.13 -2.78 19.62
C HIS A 35 -1.88 -4.04 19.15
N ALA A 36 -2.30 -4.86 20.12
CA ALA A 36 -3.00 -6.12 19.86
C ALA A 36 -4.49 -5.95 19.52
N ARG A 37 -5.10 -4.82 19.89
CA ARG A 37 -6.52 -4.53 19.68
C ARG A 37 -6.76 -3.04 19.42
N PHE A 38 -7.89 -2.72 18.80
CA PHE A 38 -8.42 -1.37 18.66
C PHE A 38 -9.93 -1.35 18.88
N ASP A 39 -10.45 -0.23 19.34
CA ASP A 39 -11.89 -0.02 19.50
C ASP A 39 -12.44 0.78 18.31
N PHE A 40 -13.63 0.43 17.87
CA PHE A 40 -14.34 1.06 16.76
C PHE A 40 -15.71 1.54 17.24
N ARG A 41 -16.05 2.77 16.87
CA ARG A 41 -17.37 3.39 17.08
C ARG A 41 -17.70 4.27 15.88
N VAL A 42 -18.98 4.37 15.56
CA VAL A 42 -19.48 5.32 14.56
C VAL A 42 -19.94 6.59 15.25
N VAL A 43 -19.57 7.73 14.66
CA VAL A 43 -19.96 9.05 15.15
C VAL A 43 -20.59 9.87 14.03
N ARG A 44 -21.57 10.69 14.39
CA ARG A 44 -22.01 11.80 13.56
C ARG A 44 -21.17 13.02 13.93
N LEU A 45 -20.26 13.38 13.05
CA LEU A 45 -19.51 14.63 13.17
C LEU A 45 -20.47 15.82 12.97
N VAL A 46 -20.54 16.72 13.95
CA VAL A 46 -21.37 17.93 13.91
C VAL A 46 -20.51 19.15 13.61
N ASN A 47 -19.35 19.26 14.25
CA ASN A 47 -18.36 20.30 13.96
C ASN A 47 -16.95 19.72 14.06
N GLY A 48 -16.21 19.73 12.95
CA GLY A 48 -14.83 19.24 12.86
C GLY A 48 -13.76 20.32 12.97
N VAL A 49 -14.12 21.61 12.92
CA VAL A 49 -13.16 22.72 12.91
C VAL A 49 -13.14 23.40 14.27
N VAL A 50 -11.97 23.41 14.90
CA VAL A 50 -11.71 24.20 16.11
C VAL A 50 -11.09 25.52 15.68
N ALA A 51 -11.82 26.62 15.87
CA ALA A 51 -11.34 27.98 15.63
C ALA A 51 -11.42 28.79 16.93
N PRO A 52 -10.54 29.79 17.15
CA PRO A 52 -10.52 30.58 18.39
C PRO A 52 -11.84 31.26 18.73
N THR A 53 -12.62 31.66 17.72
CA THR A 53 -13.92 32.31 17.84
C THR A 53 -15.08 31.45 17.32
N GLY A 54 -14.82 30.16 17.07
CA GLY A 54 -15.78 29.22 16.52
C GLY A 54 -16.48 28.38 17.58
N SER A 55 -17.51 27.62 17.15
CA SER A 55 -18.05 26.55 17.99
C SER A 55 -16.97 25.50 18.27
N PRO A 56 -17.01 24.83 19.43
CA PRO A 56 -16.06 23.75 19.72
C PRO A 56 -16.28 22.57 18.78
N TYR A 57 -15.25 21.71 18.68
CA TYR A 57 -15.40 20.39 18.08
C TYR A 57 -16.58 19.66 18.72
N ARG A 58 -17.42 19.02 17.90
CA ARG A 58 -18.58 18.29 18.37
C ARG A 58 -18.83 17.08 17.50
N GLU A 59 -18.94 15.93 18.15
CA GLU A 59 -19.43 14.70 17.58
C GLU A 59 -20.49 14.09 18.50
N VAL A 60 -21.29 13.18 17.95
CA VAL A 60 -22.31 12.43 18.69
C VAL A 60 -22.13 10.98 18.31
N GLU A 61 -21.91 10.11 19.30
CA GLU A 61 -21.85 8.67 19.08
C GLU A 61 -23.19 8.17 18.50
N VAL A 62 -23.09 7.28 17.52
CA VAL A 62 -24.22 6.60 16.92
C VAL A 62 -24.02 5.13 17.23
N GLU A 63 -24.92 4.55 18.02
CA GLU A 63 -24.87 3.12 18.31
C GLU A 63 -25.04 2.33 17.01
N THR A 64 -24.09 1.43 16.75
CA THR A 64 -24.14 0.54 15.59
C THR A 64 -23.82 -0.89 15.97
N ALA A 65 -24.30 -1.83 15.15
CA ALA A 65 -23.92 -3.24 15.28
C ALA A 65 -22.41 -3.49 15.05
N ALA A 66 -21.69 -2.50 14.50
CA ALA A 66 -20.25 -2.58 14.26
C ALA A 66 -19.42 -2.08 15.46
N ASP A 67 -20.04 -1.52 16.49
CA ASP A 67 -19.31 -1.01 17.66
C ASP A 67 -18.63 -2.18 18.40
N GLY A 68 -17.38 -1.98 18.84
CA GLY A 68 -16.68 -3.00 19.61
C GLY A 68 -15.16 -2.93 19.54
N SER A 69 -14.52 -3.97 20.09
CA SER A 69 -13.07 -4.11 20.13
C SER A 69 -12.61 -5.22 19.18
N TYR A 70 -11.70 -4.89 18.26
CA TYR A 70 -11.23 -5.76 17.18
C TYR A 70 -9.73 -6.05 17.31
N PRO A 71 -9.24 -7.20 16.79
CA PRO A 71 -7.81 -7.49 16.78
C PRO A 71 -7.04 -6.52 15.86
N GLY A 72 -5.97 -5.95 16.38
CA GLY A 72 -5.02 -5.15 15.61
C GLY A 72 -4.11 -6.03 14.77
N ARG A 73 -3.80 -5.58 13.56
CA ARG A 73 -2.78 -6.20 12.69
C ARG A 73 -2.16 -5.17 11.78
N VAL A 74 -0.91 -5.39 11.40
CA VAL A 74 -0.26 -4.62 10.34
C VAL A 74 -0.74 -5.14 8.99
N GLN A 75 -1.17 -4.23 8.11
CA GLN A 75 -1.49 -4.54 6.72
C GLN A 75 -0.43 -3.90 5.82
N ARG A 76 0.36 -4.73 5.13
CA ARG A 76 1.40 -4.28 4.20
C ARG A 76 0.76 -3.48 3.05
N ILE A 77 1.38 -2.35 2.72
CA ILE A 77 1.01 -1.51 1.58
C ILE A 77 2.14 -1.59 0.56
N ASP A 78 1.85 -2.09 -0.63
CA ASP A 78 2.79 -2.06 -1.75
C ASP A 78 2.64 -0.71 -2.47
N ILE A 79 3.62 0.17 -2.26
CA ILE A 79 3.63 1.52 -2.81
C ILE A 79 4.15 1.54 -4.26
N GLY A 80 3.61 2.45 -5.06
CA GLY A 80 3.95 2.60 -6.47
C GLY A 80 2.95 1.91 -7.39
N SER A 81 2.67 2.52 -8.55
CA SER A 81 1.82 1.90 -9.57
C SER A 81 2.63 0.86 -10.34
N TYR A 82 2.10 -0.35 -10.47
CA TYR A 82 2.70 -1.42 -11.26
C TYR A 82 1.61 -2.35 -11.81
N ALA A 83 1.99 -3.18 -12.79
CA ALA A 83 1.13 -4.23 -13.31
C ALA A 83 1.65 -5.60 -12.88
N VAL A 84 0.73 -6.51 -12.56
CA VAL A 84 1.04 -7.92 -12.32
C VAL A 84 0.39 -8.75 -13.42
N VAL A 85 1.21 -9.45 -14.17
CA VAL A 85 0.74 -10.46 -15.12
C VAL A 85 0.69 -11.80 -14.38
N PRO A 86 -0.48 -12.49 -14.32
CA PRO A 86 -0.58 -13.81 -13.73
C PRO A 86 0.40 -14.79 -14.37
N LYS A 87 0.69 -15.90 -13.66
CA LYS A 87 1.65 -16.89 -14.14
C LYS A 87 1.25 -17.40 -15.53
N ALA A 88 2.10 -17.12 -16.52
CA ALA A 88 1.97 -17.63 -17.88
C ALA A 88 2.94 -18.81 -18.10
N PRO A 89 2.44 -20.06 -18.25
CA PRO A 89 3.27 -21.25 -18.46
C PRO A 89 4.16 -21.17 -19.71
N ALA A 90 3.73 -20.43 -20.74
CA ALA A 90 4.53 -20.22 -21.95
C ALA A 90 5.88 -19.54 -21.66
N LEU A 91 5.97 -18.76 -20.58
CA LEU A 91 7.18 -18.07 -20.16
C LEU A 91 8.03 -18.88 -19.15
N ASP A 92 7.59 -20.09 -18.74
CA ASP A 92 8.33 -20.96 -17.81
C ASP A 92 9.45 -21.76 -18.48
N ARG A 93 9.45 -21.87 -19.81
CA ARG A 93 10.38 -22.72 -20.59
C ARG A 93 11.17 -21.94 -21.64
N LEU A 94 11.36 -20.64 -21.43
CA LEU A 94 12.11 -19.81 -22.36
C LEU A 94 13.58 -20.25 -22.39
N SER A 95 14.07 -20.64 -23.56
CA SER A 95 15.51 -20.81 -23.84
C SER A 95 16.13 -19.56 -24.46
N SER A 96 15.32 -18.71 -25.07
CA SER A 96 15.66 -17.40 -25.62
C SER A 96 14.43 -16.50 -25.60
N PHE A 97 14.64 -15.18 -25.61
CA PHE A 97 13.56 -14.21 -25.67
C PHE A 97 14.05 -12.86 -26.18
N THR A 98 13.10 -12.01 -26.57
CA THR A 98 13.30 -10.59 -26.82
C THR A 98 12.29 -9.82 -26.00
N PHE A 99 12.74 -8.79 -25.30
CA PHE A 99 11.86 -7.83 -24.62
C PHE A 99 11.95 -6.50 -25.38
N GLN A 100 10.78 -5.94 -25.71
CA GLN A 100 10.67 -4.65 -26.38
C GLN A 100 9.58 -3.82 -25.72
N CYS A 101 9.86 -2.54 -25.49
CA CYS A 101 8.88 -1.57 -25.03
C CYS A 101 9.31 -0.16 -25.43
N HIS A 102 8.37 0.78 -25.37
CA HIS A 102 8.65 2.22 -25.44
C HIS A 102 8.59 2.79 -24.03
N LEU A 103 9.62 3.55 -23.64
CA LEU A 103 9.77 4.08 -22.28
C LEU A 103 10.10 5.58 -22.34
N MET A 104 9.62 6.31 -21.34
CA MET A 104 9.99 7.70 -21.09
C MET A 104 10.31 7.85 -19.59
N PRO A 105 11.52 7.47 -19.15
CA PRO A 105 11.89 7.57 -17.74
C PRO A 105 12.01 9.03 -17.32
N THR A 106 11.44 9.36 -16.17
CA THR A 106 11.43 10.73 -15.63
C THR A 106 12.45 10.96 -14.51
N LEU A 107 13.00 9.89 -13.93
CA LEU A 107 13.99 9.92 -12.85
C LEU A 107 15.15 8.93 -13.08
N PRO A 108 15.82 8.94 -14.25
CA PRO A 108 16.96 8.05 -14.47
C PRO A 108 18.12 8.38 -13.51
N GLY A 109 18.73 7.35 -12.92
CA GLY A 109 19.89 7.49 -12.03
C GLY A 109 19.57 7.92 -10.58
N ASP A 110 18.29 8.10 -10.23
CA ASP A 110 17.87 8.39 -8.86
C ASP A 110 17.97 7.14 -7.96
N SER A 111 17.67 5.97 -8.53
CA SER A 111 17.83 4.64 -7.92
C SER A 111 17.63 3.56 -8.99
N ARG A 112 17.98 2.31 -8.69
CA ARG A 112 17.55 1.16 -9.49
C ARG A 112 16.03 1.11 -9.64
N GLN A 113 15.57 1.09 -10.89
CA GLN A 113 14.15 1.04 -11.26
C GLN A 113 13.85 -0.19 -12.11
N VAL A 114 12.85 -0.98 -11.70
CA VAL A 114 12.44 -2.18 -12.46
C VAL A 114 11.39 -1.81 -13.50
N ILE A 115 11.69 -2.06 -14.78
CA ILE A 115 10.75 -1.89 -15.89
C ILE A 115 9.88 -3.14 -16.04
N CYS A 116 10.51 -4.32 -16.00
CA CYS A 116 9.84 -5.61 -16.09
C CYS A 116 10.66 -6.64 -15.32
N SER A 117 10.01 -7.53 -14.58
CA SER A 117 10.70 -8.65 -13.95
C SER A 117 9.87 -9.91 -13.98
N ARG A 118 10.57 -11.05 -14.05
CA ARG A 118 10.02 -12.39 -13.90
C ARG A 118 10.96 -13.21 -13.04
N GLY A 119 10.41 -13.89 -12.05
CA GLY A 119 11.20 -14.65 -11.08
C GLY A 119 11.68 -13.72 -9.98
N SER A 120 10.87 -13.59 -8.93
CA SER A 120 11.24 -12.82 -7.74
C SER A 120 11.72 -13.76 -6.63
N GLY A 121 12.90 -13.44 -6.10
CA GLY A 121 13.52 -14.13 -4.96
C GLY A 121 14.89 -14.73 -5.29
N PRO A 122 15.80 -14.85 -4.29
CA PRO A 122 17.20 -15.26 -4.50
C PRO A 122 17.39 -16.68 -5.08
N ARG A 123 16.32 -17.47 -5.18
CA ARG A 123 16.36 -18.90 -5.57
C ARG A 123 15.42 -19.25 -6.73
N ARG A 124 15.03 -18.27 -7.55
CA ARG A 124 14.19 -18.55 -8.73
C ARG A 124 14.91 -18.09 -9.99
N PRO A 125 15.03 -18.94 -11.04
CA PRO A 125 15.50 -18.49 -12.33
C PRO A 125 14.57 -17.40 -12.86
N GLY A 126 15.14 -16.44 -13.57
CA GLY A 126 14.38 -15.26 -13.97
C GLY A 126 15.21 -14.22 -14.69
N PHE A 127 14.55 -13.12 -15.01
CA PHE A 127 15.19 -11.95 -15.57
C PHE A 127 14.52 -10.67 -15.05
N ALA A 128 15.27 -9.57 -15.10
CA ALA A 128 14.74 -8.24 -14.88
C ALA A 128 15.34 -7.28 -15.90
N VAL A 129 14.50 -6.46 -16.51
CA VAL A 129 14.90 -5.30 -17.30
C VAL A 129 14.77 -4.09 -16.38
N ILE A 130 15.87 -3.37 -16.20
CA ILE A 130 15.98 -2.30 -15.21
C ILE A 130 16.63 -1.06 -15.81
N LEU A 131 16.43 0.08 -15.15
CA LEU A 131 17.42 1.15 -15.13
C LEU A 131 18.30 0.93 -13.90
N ASP A 132 19.61 0.92 -14.08
CA ASP A 132 20.55 0.83 -12.97
C ASP A 132 20.70 2.16 -12.20
N ASP A 133 21.55 2.17 -11.18
CA ASP A 133 21.77 3.35 -10.33
C ASP A 133 22.42 4.54 -11.09
N THR A 134 22.87 4.34 -12.33
CA THR A 134 23.36 5.41 -13.23
C THR A 134 22.29 5.86 -14.24
N GLY A 135 21.14 5.18 -14.26
CA GLY A 135 20.07 5.40 -15.24
C GLY A 135 20.28 4.69 -16.58
N ALA A 136 21.27 3.80 -16.68
CA ALA A 136 21.51 3.03 -17.89
C ALA A 136 20.57 1.82 -17.98
N LEU A 137 20.14 1.47 -19.20
CA LEU A 137 19.31 0.29 -19.44
C LEU A 137 20.15 -0.98 -19.27
N ALA A 138 19.69 -1.89 -18.41
CA ALA A 138 20.39 -3.14 -18.14
C ALA A 138 19.42 -4.35 -18.13
N LEU A 139 19.97 -5.51 -18.49
CA LEU A 139 19.32 -6.81 -18.36
C LEU A 139 20.03 -7.63 -17.29
N MET A 140 19.27 -8.07 -16.29
CA MET A 140 19.71 -9.03 -15.29
C MET A 140 19.11 -10.39 -15.62
N VAL A 141 19.92 -11.45 -15.58
CA VAL A 141 19.46 -12.84 -15.74
C VAL A 141 19.97 -13.65 -14.57
N GLY A 142 19.08 -14.37 -13.91
CA GLY A 142 19.41 -15.28 -12.81
C GLY A 142 19.09 -16.73 -13.20
N SER A 143 20.02 -17.65 -12.96
CA SER A 143 19.82 -19.09 -13.17
C SER A 143 19.10 -19.79 -12.02
N GLY A 144 18.85 -19.10 -10.90
CA GLY A 144 18.24 -19.67 -9.70
C GLY A 144 19.18 -20.55 -8.86
N THR A 145 20.42 -20.73 -9.30
CA THR A 145 21.54 -21.18 -8.47
C THR A 145 22.26 -19.94 -7.94
N GLU A 146 22.61 -19.93 -6.65
CA GLU A 146 23.35 -18.82 -6.02
C GLU A 146 24.65 -18.47 -6.79
N LEU A 147 25.11 -17.23 -6.61
CA LEU A 147 26.53 -16.88 -6.72
C LEU A 147 27.28 -17.50 -5.54
#